data_AF-A0A9D7BUZ9-F1
#
_entry.id   AF-A0A9D7BUZ9-F1
#
_cell.length_a   1.000
_cell.length_b   1.000
_cell.length_c   1.000
_cell.angle_alpha   90.00
_cell.angle_beta   90.00
_cell.angle_gamma   90.00
#
_symmetry.space_group_name_H-M   'P 1'
#
loop_
_entity.id
_entity.type
_entity.pdbx_description
1 polymer ?
#
loop_
_entity_poly.entity_id
_entity_poly.type
_entity_poly.pdbx_seq_one_letter_code
_entity_poly.pdbx_strand_id
1 'polypeptide(L)'
;MPHYPDALLQRAAKIRLVGFDVDGTLTDGRLHYASDGHETKSFHVQDGMGLVLLREAGIELALVSARISPLVAARGSELKIAHVHVGERSKLACMQRIAAGMGIGMDAVAFMGDDLPDLATLRAAGLAIAPANAHPWALAAAHWVAPRNGGEGAARDACDLILQAQGRLEGILAHGEHP
;
A
#
# COMPACT_ATOMS: atom_id res chain seq x y z
N MET A 1 -10.30 17.48 -7.69
CA MET A 1 -9.98 16.19 -7.05
C MET A 1 -10.58 15.08 -7.88
N PRO A 2 -10.01 13.87 -7.90
CA PRO A 2 -10.62 12.75 -8.61
C PRO A 2 -12.03 12.47 -8.09
N HIS A 3 -12.94 12.12 -8.99
CA HIS A 3 -14.27 11.65 -8.62
C HIS A 3 -14.25 10.12 -8.57
N TYR A 4 -14.67 9.55 -7.44
CA TYR A 4 -14.71 8.11 -7.21
C TYR A 4 -16.15 7.64 -7.05
N PRO A 5 -16.49 6.41 -7.49
CA PRO A 5 -17.82 5.85 -7.26
C PRO A 5 -18.13 5.73 -5.76
N ASP A 6 -19.37 5.97 -5.35
CA ASP A 6 -19.78 5.93 -3.93
C ASP A 6 -19.45 4.61 -3.24
N ALA A 7 -19.65 3.49 -3.94
CA ALA A 7 -19.34 2.16 -3.40
C ALA A 7 -17.84 2.00 -3.08
N LEU A 8 -16.95 2.65 -3.83
CA LEU A 8 -15.52 2.66 -3.57
C LEU A 8 -15.20 3.53 -2.35
N LEU A 9 -15.79 4.73 -2.27
CA LEU A 9 -15.63 5.63 -1.14
C LEU A 9 -16.11 4.98 0.17
N GLN A 10 -17.22 4.25 0.14
CA GLN A 10 -17.74 3.51 1.31
C GLN A 10 -16.79 2.43 1.83
N ARG A 11 -16.01 1.78 0.95
CA ARG A 11 -14.96 0.83 1.35
C ARG A 11 -13.78 1.57 1.98
N ALA A 12 -13.29 2.60 1.29
CA ALA A 12 -12.14 3.40 1.72
C ALA A 12 -12.37 4.15 3.05
N ALA A 13 -13.60 4.58 3.33
CA ALA A 13 -13.97 5.26 4.57
C ALA A 13 -13.80 4.39 5.84
N LYS A 14 -13.80 3.05 5.71
CA LYS A 14 -13.68 2.11 6.83
C LYS A 14 -12.24 1.75 7.18
N ILE A 15 -11.28 2.15 6.34
CA ILE A 15 -9.92 1.64 6.39
C ILE A 15 -9.16 2.18 7.60
N ARG A 16 -8.57 1.26 8.36
CA ARG A 16 -7.76 1.54 9.55
C ARG A 16 -6.33 0.99 9.46
N LEU A 17 -6.10 0.05 8.53
CA LEU A 17 -4.79 -0.53 8.23
C LEU A 17 -4.63 -0.62 6.71
N VAL A 18 -3.48 -0.18 6.20
CA VAL A 18 -3.11 -0.34 4.78
C VAL A 18 -1.84 -1.16 4.67
N GLY A 19 -1.94 -2.30 3.99
CA GLY A 19 -0.80 -3.12 3.61
C GLY A 19 -0.37 -2.85 2.17
N PHE A 20 0.93 -2.83 1.94
CA PHE A 20 1.52 -2.75 0.61
C PHE A 20 2.45 -3.94 0.38
N ASP A 21 2.30 -4.60 -0.77
CA ASP A 21 3.44 -5.25 -1.39
C ASP A 21 4.53 -4.22 -1.74
N VAL A 22 5.75 -4.69 -2.00
CA VAL A 22 6.90 -3.83 -2.30
C VAL A 22 7.30 -3.87 -3.77
N ASP A 23 7.53 -5.04 -4.36
CA ASP A 23 8.12 -5.20 -5.69
C ASP A 23 7.03 -5.22 -6.77
N GLY A 24 6.89 -4.15 -7.53
CA GLY A 24 5.78 -3.99 -8.49
C GLY A 24 4.64 -3.14 -7.94
N THR A 25 4.68 -2.83 -6.64
CA THR A 25 3.75 -1.91 -5.97
C THR A 25 4.43 -0.61 -5.54
N LEU A 26 5.35 -0.65 -4.57
CA LEU A 26 6.11 0.53 -4.13
C LEU A 26 7.33 0.81 -5.01
N THR A 27 7.63 -0.11 -5.92
CA THR A 27 8.69 0.00 -6.94
C THR A 27 8.16 -0.48 -8.27
N ASP A 28 8.91 -0.23 -9.34
CA ASP A 28 8.55 -0.55 -10.73
C ASP A 28 8.64 -2.05 -11.10
N GLY A 29 8.81 -2.92 -10.10
CA GLY A 29 8.97 -4.36 -10.27
C GLY A 29 10.32 -4.83 -10.82
N ARG A 30 11.23 -3.90 -11.17
CA ARG A 30 12.57 -4.28 -11.66
C ARG A 30 13.49 -4.67 -10.51
N LEU A 31 14.29 -5.71 -10.74
CA LEU A 31 15.34 -6.14 -9.83
C LEU A 31 16.70 -5.76 -10.44
N HIS A 32 17.43 -4.87 -9.77
CA HIS A 32 18.73 -4.41 -10.22
C HIS A 32 19.83 -5.09 -9.42
N TYR A 33 20.66 -5.87 -10.10
CA TYR A 33 21.82 -6.55 -9.52
C TYR A 33 23.11 -5.92 -10.04
N ALA A 34 23.97 -5.50 -9.12
CA ALA A 34 25.33 -5.10 -9.41
C ALA A 34 26.22 -6.34 -9.67
N SER A 35 27.35 -6.13 -10.34
CA SER A 35 28.30 -7.21 -10.69
C SER A 35 28.93 -7.89 -9.48
N ASP A 36 28.92 -7.24 -8.32
CA ASP A 36 29.41 -7.76 -7.04
C ASP A 36 28.31 -8.47 -6.22
N GLY A 37 27.11 -8.59 -6.78
CA GLY A 37 25.97 -9.27 -6.16
C GLY A 37 25.08 -8.39 -5.28
N HIS A 38 25.40 -7.09 -5.11
CA HIS A 38 24.52 -6.18 -4.39
C HIS A 38 23.24 -5.89 -5.19
N GLU A 39 22.12 -5.75 -4.49
CA GLU A 39 20.84 -5.34 -5.07
C GLU A 39 20.62 -3.83 -4.82
N THR A 40 20.02 -3.13 -5.78
CA THR A 40 19.50 -1.77 -5.58
C THR A 40 18.00 -1.74 -5.85
N LYS A 41 17.27 -0.89 -5.11
CA LYS A 41 15.83 -0.74 -5.23
C LYS A 41 15.44 0.74 -5.27
N SER A 42 14.57 1.10 -6.21
CA SER A 42 14.10 2.47 -6.41
C SER A 42 12.68 2.63 -5.90
N PHE A 43 12.46 3.58 -4.99
CA PHE A 43 11.15 3.94 -4.46
C PHE A 43 10.75 5.35 -4.94
N HIS A 44 9.45 5.63 -4.97
CA HIS A 44 8.95 6.93 -5.41
C HIS A 44 8.75 7.91 -4.23
N VAL A 45 9.19 9.16 -4.40
CA VAL A 45 9.09 10.18 -3.34
C VAL A 45 7.64 10.55 -3.02
N GLN A 46 6.77 10.61 -4.04
CA GLN A 46 5.36 10.93 -3.80
C GLN A 46 4.64 9.83 -3.05
N ASP A 47 5.01 8.56 -3.27
CA ASP A 47 4.49 7.44 -2.50
C ASP A 47 4.88 7.61 -1.03
N GLY A 48 6.16 7.90 -0.76
CA GLY A 48 6.64 8.19 0.59
C GLY A 48 5.82 9.27 1.30
N MET A 49 5.49 10.37 0.60
CA MET A 49 4.61 11.41 1.15
C MET A 49 3.22 10.85 1.46
N GLY A 50 2.57 10.13 0.53
CA GLY A 50 1.25 9.54 0.76
C GLY A 50 1.21 8.62 1.99
N LEU A 51 2.23 7.79 2.17
CA LEU A 51 2.36 6.92 3.35
C LEU A 51 2.50 7.76 4.63
N VAL A 52 3.31 8.82 4.62
CA VAL A 52 3.39 9.76 5.75
C VAL A 52 2.01 10.37 6.05
N LEU A 53 1.26 10.78 5.02
CA LEU A 53 -0.09 11.34 5.17
C LEU A 53 -1.06 10.39 5.87
N LEU A 54 -1.05 9.10 5.49
CA LEU A 54 -1.89 8.09 6.14
C LEU A 54 -1.49 7.88 7.61
N ARG A 55 -0.19 7.81 7.89
CA ARG A 55 0.32 7.59 9.25
C ARG A 55 -0.15 8.68 10.21
N GLU A 56 -0.04 9.95 9.84
CA GLU A 56 -0.46 11.04 10.74
C GLU A 56 -1.97 11.27 10.77
N ALA A 57 -2.67 10.77 9.75
CA ALA A 57 -4.10 10.50 9.86
C ALA A 57 -4.42 9.36 10.87
N GLY A 58 -3.43 8.71 11.49
CA GLY A 58 -3.63 7.63 12.45
C GLY A 58 -4.11 6.33 11.79
N ILE A 59 -3.81 6.15 10.50
CA ILE A 59 -4.04 4.91 9.77
C ILE A 59 -2.74 4.10 9.82
N GLU A 60 -2.85 2.87 10.31
CA GLU A 60 -1.71 1.99 10.48
C GLU A 60 -1.19 1.48 9.13
N LEU A 61 0.12 1.27 9.02
CA LEU A 61 0.77 0.88 7.77
C LEU A 61 1.54 -0.43 7.92
N ALA A 62 1.51 -1.24 6.85
CA ALA A 62 2.31 -2.45 6.74
C ALA A 62 2.99 -2.59 5.38
N LEU A 63 4.26 -3.00 5.39
CA LEU A 63 4.96 -3.51 4.21
C LEU A 63 5.08 -5.03 4.34
N VAL A 64 4.62 -5.76 3.32
CA VAL A 64 4.64 -7.23 3.32
C VAL A 64 5.24 -7.74 2.02
N SER A 65 6.49 -8.22 2.08
CA SER A 65 7.21 -8.76 0.93
C SER A 65 7.62 -10.21 1.15
N ALA A 66 7.53 -11.01 0.08
CA ALA A 66 8.07 -12.36 0.05
C ALA A 66 9.60 -12.38 -0.09
N ARG A 67 10.21 -11.28 -0.57
CA ARG A 67 11.67 -11.15 -0.68
C ARG A 67 12.25 -10.73 0.65
N ILE A 68 13.42 -11.26 0.98
CA ILE A 68 14.24 -10.76 2.08
C ILE A 68 15.09 -9.63 1.51
N SER A 69 14.86 -8.40 1.97
CA SER A 69 15.58 -7.22 1.47
C SER A 69 15.86 -6.23 2.61
N PRO A 70 17.14 -5.99 2.95
CA PRO A 70 17.51 -4.94 3.90
C PRO A 70 17.08 -3.54 3.45
N LEU A 71 16.98 -3.29 2.14
CA LEU A 71 16.54 -2.01 1.58
C LEU A 71 15.08 -1.72 1.91
N VAL A 72 14.24 -2.75 1.94
CA VAL A 72 12.83 -2.62 2.36
C VAL A 72 12.75 -2.28 3.85
N ALA A 73 13.56 -2.92 4.68
CA ALA A 73 13.64 -2.61 6.12
C ALA A 73 14.10 -1.17 6.38
N ALA A 74 15.15 -0.73 5.67
CA ALA A 74 15.66 0.64 5.76
C ALA A 74 14.58 1.66 5.34
N ARG A 75 13.89 1.41 4.22
CA ARG A 75 12.83 2.30 3.74
C ARG A 75 11.64 2.36 4.71
N GLY A 76 11.23 1.22 5.25
CA GLY A 76 10.17 1.17 6.27
C GLY A 76 10.53 1.93 7.54
N SER A 77 11.79 1.83 7.98
CA SER A 77 12.31 2.59 9.12
C SER A 77 12.33 4.11 8.85
N GLU A 78 12.79 4.53 7.68
CA GLU A 78 12.78 5.95 7.26
C GLU A 78 11.38 6.55 7.31
N LEU A 79 10.37 5.81 6.82
CA LEU A 79 8.97 6.23 6.81
C LEU A 79 8.25 6.00 8.15
N LYS A 80 8.92 5.42 9.14
CA LYS A 80 8.36 5.04 10.46
C LYS A 80 7.13 4.13 10.35
N ILE A 81 7.18 3.14 9.46
CA ILE A 81 6.14 2.13 9.29
C ILE A 81 6.29 1.09 10.40
N ALA A 82 5.22 0.87 11.19
CA ALA A 82 5.29 -0.01 12.36
C ALA A 82 5.43 -1.49 11.99
N HIS A 83 4.87 -1.90 10.85
CA HIS A 83 4.84 -3.29 10.43
C HIS A 83 5.64 -3.49 9.14
N VAL A 84 6.90 -3.93 9.26
CA VAL A 84 7.72 -4.32 8.10
C VAL A 84 8.00 -5.82 8.19
N HIS A 85 7.41 -6.57 7.26
CA HIS A 85 7.48 -8.03 7.21
C HIS A 85 8.10 -8.46 5.87
N VAL A 86 9.34 -8.94 5.93
CA VAL A 86 10.11 -9.42 4.76
C VAL A 86 10.33 -10.92 4.86
N GLY A 87 10.47 -11.60 3.72
CA GLY A 87 10.53 -13.07 3.68
C GLY A 87 9.20 -13.74 4.06
N GLU A 88 8.08 -13.00 4.01
CA GLU A 88 6.77 -13.48 4.43
C GLU A 88 6.14 -14.36 3.34
N ARG A 89 5.83 -15.62 3.69
CA ARG A 89 5.27 -16.59 2.73
C ARG A 89 3.77 -16.41 2.54
N SER A 90 3.05 -16.00 3.58
CA SER A 90 1.61 -15.80 3.53
C SER A 90 1.27 -14.37 3.90
N LYS A 91 1.14 -13.53 2.87
CA LYS A 91 0.78 -12.12 3.05
C LYS A 91 -0.58 -11.97 3.74
N LEU A 92 -1.54 -12.84 3.41
CA LEU A 92 -2.87 -12.86 4.04
C LEU A 92 -2.77 -13.15 5.54
N ALA A 93 -2.03 -14.19 5.95
CA ALA A 93 -1.89 -14.53 7.36
C ALA A 93 -1.19 -13.40 8.14
N CYS A 94 -0.20 -12.75 7.52
CA CYS A 94 0.47 -11.59 8.09
C CYS A 94 -0.50 -10.43 8.32
N MET A 95 -1.29 -10.05 7.32
CA MET A 95 -2.29 -8.99 7.45
C MET A 95 -3.38 -9.33 8.47
N GLN A 96 -3.86 -10.58 8.49
CA GLN A 96 -4.83 -11.04 9.49
C GLN A 96 -4.29 -10.95 10.92
N ARG A 97 -3.01 -11.30 11.13
CA ARG A 97 -2.37 -11.19 12.45
C ARG A 97 -2.27 -9.73 12.91
N ILE A 98 -1.89 -8.81 12.01
CA ILE A 98 -1.81 -7.38 12.34
C ILE A 98 -3.22 -6.84 12.67
N ALA A 99 -4.19 -7.11 11.80
CA ALA A 99 -5.59 -6.69 11.98
C ALA A 99 -6.17 -7.22 13.30
N ALA A 100 -5.94 -8.50 13.62
CA ALA A 100 -6.37 -9.10 14.89
C ALA A 100 -5.71 -8.42 16.10
N GLY A 101 -4.42 -8.09 16.02
CA GLY A 101 -3.71 -7.33 17.06
C GLY A 101 -4.28 -5.93 17.29
N MET A 102 -4.88 -5.32 16.26
CA MET A 102 -5.59 -4.04 16.33
C MET A 102 -7.07 -4.18 16.71
N GLY A 103 -7.59 -5.41 16.85
CA GLY A 103 -9.01 -5.67 17.10
C GLY A 103 -9.92 -5.29 15.93
N ILE A 104 -9.44 -5.34 14.69
CA ILE A 104 -10.21 -5.01 13.49
C ILE A 104 -10.36 -6.23 12.56
N GLY A 105 -11.44 -6.24 11.78
CA GLY A 105 -11.66 -7.21 10.72
C GLY A 105 -10.96 -6.81 9.42
N MET A 106 -10.84 -7.77 8.49
CA MET A 106 -10.26 -7.51 7.17
C MET A 106 -11.09 -6.52 6.34
N ASP A 107 -12.37 -6.30 6.69
CA ASP A 107 -13.23 -5.27 6.10
C ASP A 107 -12.75 -3.83 6.37
N ALA A 108 -11.93 -3.63 7.41
CA ALA A 108 -11.24 -2.37 7.71
C ALA A 108 -9.78 -2.35 7.21
N VAL A 109 -9.37 -3.34 6.40
CA VAL A 109 -8.02 -3.44 5.83
C VAL A 109 -8.05 -3.13 4.34
N ALA A 110 -7.13 -2.28 3.91
CA ALA A 110 -6.78 -2.12 2.51
C ALA A 110 -5.48 -2.87 2.21
N PHE A 111 -5.40 -3.46 1.02
CA PHE A 111 -4.14 -4.06 0.54
C PHE A 111 -3.89 -3.68 -0.91
N MET A 112 -2.67 -3.26 -1.20
CA MET A 112 -2.20 -3.00 -2.55
C MET A 112 -1.15 -4.03 -2.96
N GLY A 113 -1.39 -4.72 -4.07
CA GLY A 113 -0.50 -5.75 -4.60
C GLY A 113 -0.64 -5.89 -6.11
N ASP A 114 0.35 -6.51 -6.75
CA ASP A 114 0.49 -6.50 -8.20
C ASP A 114 0.42 -7.90 -8.85
N ASP A 115 0.59 -8.99 -8.10
CA ASP A 115 0.70 -10.33 -8.70
C ASP A 115 0.07 -11.48 -7.87
N LEU A 116 0.28 -12.72 -8.31
CA LEU A 116 -0.27 -13.95 -7.75
C LEU A 116 -0.12 -14.09 -6.22
N PRO A 117 1.05 -13.79 -5.60
CA PRO A 117 1.21 -13.91 -4.15
C PRO A 117 0.27 -13.00 -3.34
N ASP A 118 -0.29 -11.96 -3.98
CA ASP A 118 -1.19 -11.01 -3.34
C ASP A 118 -2.67 -11.40 -3.42
N LEU A 119 -3.05 -12.31 -4.33
CA LEU A 119 -4.46 -12.57 -4.65
C LEU A 119 -5.29 -12.97 -3.44
N ALA A 120 -4.73 -13.80 -2.55
CA ALA A 120 -5.45 -14.22 -1.34
C ALA A 120 -5.73 -13.02 -0.41
N THR A 121 -4.76 -12.11 -0.29
CA THR A 121 -4.88 -10.89 0.52
C THR A 121 -5.84 -9.90 -0.11
N LEU A 122 -5.69 -9.65 -1.42
CA LEU A 122 -6.58 -8.78 -2.19
C LEU A 122 -8.04 -9.22 -2.05
N ARG A 123 -8.33 -10.51 -2.24
CA ARG A 123 -9.71 -11.04 -2.11
C ARG A 123 -10.30 -10.93 -0.71
N ALA A 124 -9.46 -10.93 0.33
CA ALA A 124 -9.92 -10.84 1.71
C ALA A 124 -10.07 -9.40 2.22
N ALA A 125 -9.35 -8.44 1.64
CA ALA A 125 -9.33 -7.05 2.08
C ALA A 125 -10.67 -6.34 1.82
N GLY A 126 -11.06 -5.44 2.73
CA GLY A 126 -12.21 -4.54 2.55
C GLY A 126 -12.02 -3.59 1.37
N LEU A 127 -10.78 -3.23 1.07
CA LEU A 127 -10.37 -2.47 -0.11
C LEU A 127 -9.13 -3.10 -0.77
N ALA A 128 -9.35 -3.82 -1.88
CA ALA A 128 -8.31 -4.38 -2.72
C ALA A 128 -7.89 -3.36 -3.79
N ILE A 129 -6.60 -3.07 -3.87
CA ILE A 129 -6.03 -2.09 -4.80
C ILE A 129 -4.94 -2.75 -5.64
N ALA A 130 -4.85 -2.40 -6.92
CA ALA A 130 -3.75 -2.83 -7.78
C ALA A 130 -3.15 -1.62 -8.52
N PRO A 131 -1.81 -1.58 -8.74
CA PRO A 131 -1.20 -0.66 -9.69
C PRO A 131 -1.70 -0.87 -11.13
N ALA A 132 -1.61 0.14 -11.99
CA ALA A 132 -2.07 0.06 -13.38
C ALA A 132 -1.38 -1.05 -14.21
N ASN A 133 -0.10 -1.32 -13.93
CA ASN A 133 0.72 -2.33 -14.59
C ASN A 133 0.74 -3.69 -13.86
N ALA A 134 -0.15 -3.89 -12.89
CA ALA A 134 -0.26 -5.17 -12.18
C ALA A 134 -0.62 -6.32 -13.14
N HIS A 135 -0.28 -7.54 -12.75
CA HIS A 135 -0.65 -8.73 -13.48
C HIS A 135 -2.18 -8.81 -13.64
N PRO A 136 -2.72 -9.26 -14.80
CA PRO A 136 -4.17 -9.31 -15.05
C PRO A 136 -4.99 -10.01 -13.96
N TRP A 137 -4.41 -10.98 -13.26
CA TRP A 137 -5.08 -11.64 -12.13
C TRP A 137 -5.29 -10.72 -10.93
N ALA A 138 -4.31 -9.87 -10.60
CA ALA A 138 -4.43 -8.89 -9.53
C ALA A 138 -5.42 -7.79 -9.92
N LEU A 139 -5.35 -7.31 -11.16
CA LEU A 139 -6.32 -6.35 -11.72
C LEU A 139 -7.76 -6.88 -11.61
N ALA A 140 -7.99 -8.15 -11.95
CA ALA A 140 -9.31 -8.77 -11.85
C ALA A 140 -9.82 -8.96 -10.41
N ALA A 141 -8.91 -8.99 -9.43
CA ALA A 141 -9.25 -9.11 -8.01
C ALA A 141 -9.40 -7.76 -7.30
N ALA A 142 -8.96 -6.66 -7.90
CA ALA A 142 -8.97 -5.35 -7.29
C ALA A 142 -10.39 -4.73 -7.27
N HIS A 143 -10.73 -4.06 -6.17
CA HIS A 143 -11.90 -3.18 -6.11
C HIS A 143 -11.63 -1.86 -6.83
N TRP A 144 -10.36 -1.47 -6.90
CA TRP A 144 -9.93 -0.28 -7.62
C TRP A 144 -8.51 -0.45 -8.17
N VAL A 145 -8.33 -0.02 -9.42
CA VAL A 145 -7.02 0.01 -10.08
C VAL A 145 -6.54 1.45 -10.07
N ALA A 146 -5.37 1.69 -9.48
CA ALA A 146 -4.74 3.00 -9.49
C ALA A 146 -4.41 3.42 -10.94
N PRO A 147 -4.54 4.71 -11.29
CA PRO A 147 -4.24 5.17 -12.66
C PRO A 147 -2.75 5.14 -12.99
N ARG A 148 -1.87 5.10 -11.98
CA ARG A 148 -0.41 5.05 -12.13
C ARG A 148 0.16 3.64 -11.90
N ASN A 149 1.37 3.44 -12.40
CA ASN A 149 2.11 2.20 -12.24
C ASN A 149 2.78 2.09 -10.86
N GLY A 150 3.13 0.87 -10.48
CA GLY A 150 3.94 0.62 -9.30
C GLY A 150 5.27 1.36 -9.36
N GLY A 151 5.70 1.94 -8.24
CA GLY A 151 6.91 2.77 -8.18
C GLY A 151 6.84 4.11 -8.93
N GLU A 152 5.68 4.48 -9.48
CA GLU A 152 5.46 5.73 -10.21
C GLU A 152 4.34 6.58 -9.59
N GLY A 153 3.98 6.32 -8.32
CA GLY A 153 2.95 7.06 -7.61
C GLY A 153 1.64 6.32 -7.36
N ALA A 154 1.52 5.05 -7.73
CA ALA A 154 0.29 4.28 -7.52
C ALA A 154 -0.09 4.17 -6.03
N ALA A 155 0.89 4.01 -5.14
CA ALA A 155 0.62 3.99 -3.71
C ALA A 155 0.16 5.36 -3.21
N ARG A 156 0.68 6.45 -3.77
CA ARG A 156 0.18 7.80 -3.51
C ARG A 156 -1.29 7.96 -3.92
N ASP A 157 -1.69 7.42 -5.08
CA ASP A 157 -3.09 7.47 -5.49
C ASP A 157 -4.00 6.74 -4.49
N ALA A 158 -3.56 5.57 -3.99
CA ALA A 158 -4.27 4.82 -2.96
C ALA A 158 -4.40 5.60 -1.64
N CYS A 159 -3.32 6.27 -1.22
CA CYS A 159 -3.33 7.11 -0.02
C CYS A 159 -4.34 8.26 -0.17
N ASP A 160 -4.32 8.97 -1.30
CA ASP A 160 -5.21 10.10 -1.56
C ASP A 160 -6.68 9.66 -1.61
N LEU A 161 -6.99 8.51 -2.23
CA LEU A 161 -8.33 7.91 -2.21
C LEU A 161 -8.83 7.69 -0.78
N ILE A 162 -8.02 7.08 0.09
CA ILE A 162 -8.40 6.77 1.47
C ILE A 162 -8.60 8.06 2.28
N LEU A 163 -7.69 9.02 2.15
CA LEU A 163 -7.79 10.32 2.83
C LEU A 163 -9.01 11.12 2.37
N GLN A 164 -9.31 11.09 1.06
CA GLN A 164 -10.52 11.72 0.51
C GLN A 164 -11.79 11.06 1.06
N ALA A 165 -11.85 9.73 1.07
CA ALA A 165 -13.01 8.99 1.56
C ALA A 165 -13.26 9.20 3.07
N GLN A 166 -12.23 9.54 3.84
CA GLN A 166 -12.34 9.89 5.26
C GLN A 166 -12.48 11.39 5.53
N GLY A 167 -12.63 12.22 4.49
CA GLY A 167 -12.82 13.67 4.64
C GLY A 167 -11.58 14.41 5.18
N ARG A 168 -10.39 13.83 5.07
CA ARG A 168 -9.14 14.38 5.64
C ARG A 168 -8.37 15.26 4.67
N LEU A 169 -8.62 15.10 3.37
CA LEU A 169 -7.80 15.71 2.33
C LEU A 169 -7.99 17.23 2.22
N GLU A 170 -9.19 17.75 2.47
CA GLU A 170 -9.44 19.21 2.45
C GLU A 170 -8.58 19.96 3.48
N GLY A 171 -8.46 19.42 4.71
CA GLY A 171 -7.61 20.02 5.74
C GLY A 171 -6.13 20.03 5.35
N ILE A 172 -5.63 18.90 4.83
CA ILE A 172 -4.23 18.78 4.36
C ILE A 172 -3.95 19.80 3.25
N LEU A 173 -4.86 19.91 2.27
CA LEU A 173 -4.67 20.82 1.13
C LEU A 173 -4.81 22.30 1.52
N ALA A 174 -5.66 22.62 2.50
CA ALA A 174 -5.84 23.99 2.96
C ALA A 174 -4.58 24.54 3.66
N HIS A 175 -3.86 23.69 4.38
CA HIS A 175 -2.61 24.08 5.04
C HIS A 175 -1.39 23.99 4.10
N GLY A 176 -1.39 23.04 3.15
CA GLY A 176 -0.25 22.80 2.27
C GLY A 176 0.98 22.21 3.00
N GLU A 177 0.83 21.96 4.30
CA GLU A 177 1.80 21.35 5.18
C GLU A 177 1.16 20.11 5.80
N HIS A 178 2.01 19.15 6.12
CA HIS A 178 1.62 18.02 6.96
C HIS A 178 1.99 18.35 8.41
N PRO A 179 1.11 18.11 9.40
CA PRO A 179 1.37 18.47 10.80
C PRO A 179 2.63 17.83 11.43
#